data_AF-A0A1I2EAN7-F1
#
_entry.id   AF-A0A1I2EAN7-F1
#
_cell.length_a   1.000
_cell.length_b   1.000
_cell.length_c   1.000
_cell.angle_alpha   90.00
_cell.angle_beta   90.00
_cell.angle_gamma   90.00
#
_symmetry.space_group_name_H-M   'P 1'
#
loop_
_entity.id
_entity.type
_entity.pdbx_description
1 polymer ?
#
loop_
_entity_poly.entity_id
_entity_poly.type
_entity_poly.pdbx_seq_one_letter_code
_entity_poly.pdbx_strand_id
1 'polypeptide(L)'
;MYPKETVYIVGEAKSPQNNPITKQYHTFFVGFVIDETNNRIVDVDCTSILGLTKRFIQDLFIGEVFWDSETIIQSIEKRYLGSSQKALIVAYKNAKKKYRQALDE
;
A
#
# COMPACT_ATOMS: atom_id res chain seq x y z
N MET A 1 14.38 12.68 3.74
CA MET A 1 15.19 11.66 4.43
C MET A 1 14.31 11.13 5.56
N TYR A 2 14.12 9.80 5.65
CA TYR A 2 13.20 9.21 6.65
C TYR A 2 13.88 9.10 8.03
N PRO A 3 13.16 9.28 9.15
CA PRO A 3 13.67 9.05 10.50
C PRO A 3 14.17 7.61 10.71
N LYS A 4 15.04 7.38 11.69
CA LYS A 4 15.60 6.05 11.96
C LYS A 4 14.55 5.07 12.46
N GLU A 5 13.52 5.59 13.13
CA GLU A 5 12.39 4.88 13.69
C GLU A 5 11.31 4.61 12.63
N THR A 6 11.74 4.40 11.37
CA THR A 6 10.85 4.03 10.29
C THR A 6 11.29 2.75 9.62
N VAL A 7 10.30 1.94 9.25
CA VAL A 7 10.49 0.71 8.48
C VAL A 7 9.86 0.86 7.09
N TYR A 8 10.56 0.33 6.08
CA TYR A 8 10.05 0.25 4.71
C TYR A 8 9.58 -1.15 4.39
N ILE A 9 8.30 -1.29 4.02
CA ILE A 9 7.68 -2.59 3.73
C ILE A 9 7.06 -2.56 2.34
N VAL A 10 7.37 -3.58 1.54
CA VAL A 10 6.80 -3.74 0.19
C VAL A 10 5.77 -4.86 0.18
N GLY A 11 4.53 -4.48 -0.11
CA GLY A 11 3.43 -5.38 -0.43
C GLY A 11 3.33 -5.63 -1.92
N GLU A 12 2.97 -6.85 -2.30
CA GLU A 12 2.79 -7.24 -3.70
C GLU A 12 1.45 -7.92 -3.95
N ALA A 13 0.91 -7.73 -5.15
CA ALA A 13 -0.29 -8.39 -5.61
C ALA A 13 -0.21 -8.75 -7.09
N LYS A 14 -0.78 -9.92 -7.44
CA LYS A 14 -1.05 -10.25 -8.84
C LYS A 14 -2.15 -9.32 -9.36
N SER A 15 -1.84 -8.54 -10.39
CA SER A 15 -2.80 -7.65 -11.04
C SER A 15 -3.52 -8.39 -12.18
N PRO A 16 -4.83 -8.14 -12.44
CA PRO A 16 -5.54 -8.77 -13.54
C PRO A 16 -4.83 -8.53 -14.89
N GLN A 17 -4.80 -9.52 -15.78
CA GLN A 17 -4.08 -9.43 -17.07
C GLN A 17 -4.54 -8.24 -17.94
N ASN A 18 -5.79 -7.79 -17.80
CA ASN A 18 -6.34 -6.68 -18.57
C ASN A 18 -6.12 -5.28 -17.93
N ASN A 19 -5.29 -5.17 -16.89
CA ASN A 19 -4.97 -3.89 -16.25
C ASN A 19 -3.74 -3.24 -16.93
N PRO A 20 -3.77 -1.93 -17.27
CA PRO A 20 -2.61 -1.22 -17.84
C PRO A 20 -1.31 -1.38 -17.04
N ILE A 21 -1.40 -1.48 -15.70
CA ILE A 21 -0.24 -1.73 -14.84
C ILE A 21 0.39 -3.09 -15.16
N THR A 22 -0.41 -4.13 -15.38
CA THR A 22 0.08 -5.48 -15.66
C THR A 22 0.84 -5.54 -16.98
N LYS A 23 0.39 -4.79 -18.00
CA LYS A 23 1.08 -4.70 -19.30
C LYS A 23 2.48 -4.09 -19.19
N GLN A 24 2.70 -3.22 -18.21
CA GLN A 24 3.97 -2.50 -18.00
C GLN A 24 4.87 -3.19 -16.96
N TYR A 25 4.30 -3.72 -15.87
CA TYR A 25 5.05 -4.14 -14.67
C TYR A 25 4.83 -5.60 -14.23
N HIS A 26 3.88 -6.34 -14.83
CA HIS A 26 3.50 -7.72 -14.49
C HIS A 26 2.96 -7.95 -13.06
N THR A 27 3.44 -7.21 -12.06
CA THR A 27 3.07 -7.28 -10.64
C THR A 27 2.76 -5.87 -10.12
N PHE A 28 1.74 -5.74 -9.28
CA PHE A 28 1.42 -4.49 -8.59
C PHE A 28 2.15 -4.43 -7.25
N PHE A 29 3.01 -3.44 -7.06
CA PHE A 29 3.75 -3.21 -5.81
C PHE A 29 3.25 -1.96 -5.11
N VAL A 30 3.24 -2.02 -3.77
CA VAL A 30 2.99 -0.86 -2.91
C VAL A 30 4.05 -0.87 -1.81
N GLY A 31 4.83 0.21 -1.73
CA GLY A 31 5.80 0.42 -0.66
C GLY A 31 5.20 1.34 0.40
N PHE A 32 5.33 0.96 1.66
CA PHE A 32 4.88 1.74 2.82
C PHE A 32 6.08 2.09 3.68
N VAL A 33 6.16 3.34 4.11
CA VAL A 33 7.05 3.77 5.20
C VAL A 33 6.20 3.94 6.45
N ILE A 34 6.55 3.22 7.52
CA ILE A 34 5.80 3.22 8.77
C ILE A 34 6.69 3.79 9.87
N ASP A 35 6.17 4.73 10.65
CA ASP A 35 6.74 5.15 11.91
C ASP A 35 6.46 4.08 12.98
N GLU A 36 7.51 3.44 13.47
CA GLU A 36 7.40 2.30 14.38
C GLU A 36 6.93 2.72 15.79
N THR A 37 7.07 4.00 16.15
CA THR A 37 6.68 4.50 17.48
C THR A 37 5.17 4.58 17.65
N ASN A 38 4.43 4.78 16.56
CA ASN A 38 2.98 4.99 16.57
C ASN A 38 2.24 4.19 15.49
N ASN A 39 2.96 3.39 14.70
CA ASN A 39 2.47 2.56 13.61
C ASN A 39 1.73 3.35 12.50
N ARG A 40 2.00 4.66 12.35
CA ARG A 40 1.39 5.47 11.29
C ARG A 40 2.16 5.33 9.99
N ILE A 41 1.42 5.32 8.89
CA ILE A 41 2.00 5.38 7.55
C ILE A 41 2.43 6.82 7.30
N VAL A 42 3.73 7.04 7.12
CA VAL A 42 4.31 8.37 6.88
C VAL A 42 4.60 8.63 5.40
N ASP A 43 4.74 7.56 4.60
CA ASP A 43 4.84 7.67 3.15
C ASP A 43 4.36 6.39 2.45
N VAL A 44 3.94 6.52 1.20
CA VAL A 44 3.53 5.39 0.35
C VAL A 44 3.82 5.71 -1.13
N ASP A 45 4.24 4.70 -1.88
CA ASP A 45 4.24 4.75 -3.35
C ASP A 45 3.79 3.41 -3.92
N CYS A 46 3.36 3.41 -5.17
CA CYS A 46 2.93 2.21 -5.86
C CYS A 46 3.32 2.24 -7.35
N THR A 47 3.31 1.06 -7.96
CA THR A 47 3.36 0.96 -9.41
C THR A 47 2.11 1.58 -10.02
N SER A 48 2.25 2.65 -10.78
CA SER A 48 1.16 3.28 -11.51
C SER A 48 1.69 4.05 -12.71
N ILE A 49 0.96 4.02 -13.82
CA ILE A 49 1.23 4.84 -15.02
C ILE A 49 0.87 6.30 -14.76
N LEU A 50 -0.25 6.54 -14.06
CA LEU A 50 -0.74 7.89 -13.79
C LEU A 50 -0.20 8.39 -12.46
N GLY A 51 0.46 9.54 -12.48
CA GLY A 51 0.86 10.24 -11.24
C GLY A 51 -0.34 10.65 -10.38
N LEU A 52 -1.51 10.90 -10.98
CA LEU A 52 -2.75 11.16 -10.25
C LEU A 52 -3.15 9.97 -9.37
N THR A 53 -3.05 8.75 -9.89
CA THR A 53 -3.35 7.53 -9.13
C THR A 53 -2.40 7.35 -7.96
N LYS A 54 -1.11 7.65 -8.13
CA LYS A 54 -0.13 7.62 -7.02
C LYS A 54 -0.54 8.58 -5.90
N ARG A 55 -0.81 9.84 -6.24
CA ARG A 55 -1.23 10.86 -5.27
C ARG A 55 -2.54 10.51 -4.56
N PHE A 56 -3.49 9.93 -5.29
CA PHE A 56 -4.75 9.50 -4.68
C PHE A 56 -4.53 8.33 -3.71
N ILE A 57 -3.67 7.38 -4.06
CA ILE A 57 -3.29 6.29 -3.14
C ILE A 57 -2.56 6.85 -1.91
N GLN A 58 -1.68 7.83 -2.09
CA GLN A 58 -1.05 8.54 -0.96
C GLN A 58 -2.08 9.12 0.02
N ASP A 59 -3.10 9.80 -0.49
CA ASP A 59 -4.20 10.35 0.32
C ASP A 59 -5.02 9.29 1.07
N LEU A 60 -5.05 8.05 0.60
CA LEU A 60 -5.79 6.97 1.28
C LEU A 60 -5.04 6.35 2.46
N PHE A 61 -3.71 6.46 2.49
CA PHE A 61 -2.89 5.75 3.46
C PHE A 61 -2.11 6.67 4.40
N ILE A 62 -1.56 7.80 3.90
CA ILE A 62 -0.70 8.64 4.73
C ILE A 62 -1.50 9.20 5.91
N GLY A 63 -0.95 9.03 7.11
CA GLY A 63 -1.59 9.40 8.36
C GLY A 63 -2.44 8.29 8.99
N GLU A 64 -2.84 7.26 8.25
CA GLU A 64 -3.59 6.14 8.81
C GLU A 64 -2.71 5.25 9.69
N VAL A 65 -3.34 4.58 10.67
CA VAL A 65 -2.67 3.56 11.48
C VAL A 65 -2.58 2.28 10.66
N PHE A 66 -1.36 1.80 10.39
CA PHE A 66 -1.12 0.68 9.49
C PHE A 66 -1.85 -0.62 9.92
N TRP A 67 -2.11 -0.78 11.21
CA TRP A 67 -2.83 -1.93 11.75
C TRP A 67 -4.36 -1.84 11.63
N ASP A 68 -4.92 -0.65 11.41
CA ASP A 68 -6.37 -0.44 11.23
C ASP A 68 -6.81 -0.85 9.81
N SER A 69 -6.96 -2.17 9.61
CA SER A 69 -7.38 -2.71 8.33
C SER A 69 -8.78 -2.31 7.93
N GLU A 70 -9.68 -2.10 8.90
CA GLU A 70 -11.08 -1.85 8.61
C GLU A 70 -11.23 -0.47 7.96
N THR A 71 -10.70 0.57 8.60
CA THR A 71 -10.71 1.94 8.07
C THR A 71 -10.06 2.02 6.70
N ILE A 72 -8.85 1.46 6.57
CA ILE A 72 -8.09 1.51 5.31
C ILE A 72 -8.84 0.78 4.18
N ILE A 73 -9.31 -0.44 4.41
CA ILE A 73 -9.98 -1.23 3.37
C ILE A 73 -11.30 -0.57 2.96
N GLN A 74 -12.10 -0.09 3.90
CA GLN A 74 -13.34 0.63 3.60
C GLN A 74 -13.08 1.90 2.78
N SER A 75 -12.02 2.65 3.11
CA SER A 75 -11.61 3.84 2.35
C SER A 75 -11.24 3.49 0.91
N ILE A 76 -10.45 2.43 0.70
CA ILE A 76 -10.08 1.93 -0.64
C ILE A 76 -11.32 1.48 -1.43
N GLU A 77 -12.20 0.69 -0.81
CA GLU A 77 -13.40 0.15 -1.44
C GLU A 77 -14.38 1.26 -1.87
N LYS A 78 -14.51 2.31 -1.05
CA LYS A 78 -15.40 3.44 -1.30
C LYS A 78 -14.84 4.48 -2.25
N ARG A 79 -13.53 4.78 -2.16
CA ARG A 79 -12.93 5.97 -2.81
C ARG A 79 -12.08 5.62 -4.02
N TYR A 80 -11.43 4.45 -4.04
CA TYR A 80 -10.57 4.03 -5.14
C TYR A 80 -11.27 3.03 -6.06
N LEU A 81 -12.07 3.54 -7.00
CA LEU A 81 -12.85 2.73 -7.95
C LEU A 81 -12.06 2.33 -9.21
N GLY A 82 -10.75 2.19 -9.08
CA GLY A 82 -9.85 1.81 -10.18
C GLY A 82 -9.78 0.30 -10.40
N SER A 83 -9.33 -0.12 -11.58
CA SER A 83 -9.15 -1.54 -11.91
C SER A 83 -8.16 -2.29 -11.00
N SER A 84 -7.29 -1.55 -10.29
CA SER A 84 -6.34 -2.11 -9.32
C SER A 84 -6.87 -2.18 -7.89
N GLN A 85 -8.15 -1.87 -7.63
CA GLN A 85 -8.69 -1.79 -6.26
C GLN A 85 -8.42 -3.07 -5.44
N LYS A 86 -8.77 -4.23 -5.99
CA LYS A 86 -8.52 -5.52 -5.34
C LYS A 86 -7.02 -5.79 -5.16
N ALA A 87 -6.20 -5.43 -6.14
CA ALA A 87 -4.75 -5.59 -6.06
C ALA A 87 -4.14 -4.71 -4.95
N LEU A 88 -4.66 -3.50 -4.76
CA LEU A 88 -4.25 -2.60 -3.68
C LEU A 88 -4.54 -3.18 -2.29
N ILE A 89 -5.74 -3.73 -2.10
CA ILE A 89 -6.11 -4.40 -0.85
C ILE A 89 -5.21 -5.62 -0.59
N VAL A 90 -4.93 -6.42 -1.62
CA VAL A 90 -4.06 -7.61 -1.50
C VAL A 90 -2.62 -7.21 -1.17
N ALA A 91 -2.07 -6.20 -1.85
CA ALA A 91 -0.72 -5.72 -1.59
C ALA A 91 -0.58 -5.18 -0.15
N TYR A 92 -1.56 -4.39 0.31
CA TYR A 92 -1.61 -3.94 1.70
C TYR A 92 -1.63 -5.11 2.70
N LYS A 93 -2.51 -6.11 2.50
CA LYS A 93 -2.56 -7.32 3.35
C LYS A 93 -1.24 -8.10 3.33
N ASN A 94 -0.58 -8.18 2.18
CA ASN A 94 0.74 -8.81 2.05
C ASN A 94 1.81 -8.05 2.87
N ALA A 95 1.85 -6.72 2.77
CA ALA A 95 2.73 -5.87 3.57
C ALA A 95 2.50 -6.07 5.07
N LYS A 96 1.23 -6.09 5.53
CA LYS A 96 0.91 -6.35 6.94
C LYS A 96 1.45 -7.68 7.45
N LYS A 97 1.31 -8.74 6.64
CA LYS A 97 1.82 -10.06 6.99
C LYS A 97 3.34 -10.02 7.19
N LYS A 98 4.07 -9.40 6.26
CA LYS A 98 5.53 -9.23 6.35
C LYS A 98 5.92 -8.44 7.59
N TYR A 99 5.22 -7.34 7.88
CA TYR A 99 5.54 -6.52 9.05
C TYR A 99 5.31 -7.28 10.36
N ARG A 100 4.20 -8.03 10.47
CA ARG A 100 3.95 -8.86 11.64
C ARG A 100 5.04 -9.90 11.86
N GLN A 101 5.45 -10.59 10.80
CA GLN A 101 6.53 -11.58 10.87
C GLN A 101 7.85 -10.96 11.36
N ALA A 102 8.17 -9.75 10.92
CA ALA A 102 9.39 -9.05 11.37
C ALA A 102 9.34 -8.58 12.83
N LEU A 103 8.15 -8.40 13.41
CA LEU A 103 7.99 -8.04 14.83
C LEU A 103 7.99 -9.26 15.76
N ASP A 104 7.69 -10.44 15.22
CA ASP A 104 7.68 -11.71 15.96
C ASP A 104 9.09 -12.37 16.00
N GLU A 105 10.08 -11.79 15.31
CA GLU A 105 11.51 -12.19 15.25
C GLU A 105 12.38 -11.38 16.21
#